data_AF-A0A936SW79-F1
#
_entry.id   AF-A0A936SW79-F1
#
_cell.length_a   1.000
_cell.length_b   1.000
_cell.length_c   1.000
_cell.angle_alpha   90.00
_cell.angle_beta   90.00
_cell.angle_gamma   90.00
#
_symmetry.space_group_name_H-M   'P 1'
#
loop_
_entity.id
_entity.type
_entity.pdbx_description
1 polymer ?
#
loop_
_entity_poly.entity_id
_entity_poly.type
_entity_poly.pdbx_seq_one_letter_code
_entity_poly.pdbx_strand_id
1 'polypeptide(L)'
;MAIKSVATSAVLGLLFISLVVIYLIIPSNGLVLFLSVLIMLVSLVVAQSRRWREIGVMAAFAALVSLVAATLLGQAVFGTTGSVVVPVLWALVLLGMFSWTQRNMLTVHRDRAVLVANRYSGGVREAEGPIAPPLTPSVEFKLAELPLYELNTDMQIDKINTSARHNVDAIKVHIEYRVKEPRSVLSGIPNRSQAENDTAKELGKPLGEARQDVAYWEKLIDRQIRVEVEDIVRAVIFNNVTAQNAVEIYGNREPLAELVRERLAHTVRQWGIEIIALDFERIDYNIEIAKRMNKAAARDEETLEKKTEAEREATRIRLTGAAQAEAEAKRVMEMVKALKDSGIDLSPDVLREIVIDAIHAATEANLDHNTLRL
;
A
#
# COMPACT_ATOMS: atom_id res chain seq x y z
N MET A 1 -27.23 0.10 -3.30
CA MET A 1 -27.89 0.15 -4.62
C MET A 1 -28.58 -1.17 -4.98
N ALA A 2 -28.02 -2.32 -4.62
CA ALA A 2 -28.53 -3.67 -4.83
C ALA A 2 -29.79 -4.04 -4.04
N ILE A 3 -30.01 -3.55 -2.81
CA ILE A 3 -31.28 -3.82 -2.07
C ILE A 3 -32.48 -3.32 -2.87
N LYS A 4 -32.36 -2.13 -3.46
CA LYS A 4 -33.42 -1.54 -4.28
C LYS A 4 -33.67 -2.40 -5.52
N SER A 5 -32.62 -2.85 -6.22
CA SER A 5 -32.81 -3.68 -7.42
C SER A 5 -33.38 -5.06 -7.08
N VAL A 6 -32.96 -5.69 -5.98
CA VAL A 6 -33.50 -6.97 -5.51
C VAL A 6 -34.96 -6.82 -5.08
N ALA A 7 -35.29 -5.78 -4.30
CA ALA A 7 -36.66 -5.50 -3.89
C ALA A 7 -37.57 -5.20 -5.10
N THR A 8 -37.10 -4.36 -6.03
CA THR A 8 -37.83 -4.04 -7.26
C THR A 8 -38.02 -5.27 -8.15
N SER A 9 -37.00 -6.13 -8.29
CA SER A 9 -37.10 -7.39 -9.03
C SER A 9 -38.09 -8.36 -8.41
N ALA A 10 -38.06 -8.53 -7.08
CA ALA A 10 -39.01 -9.39 -6.37
C ALA A 10 -40.46 -8.89 -6.52
N VAL A 11 -40.67 -7.58 -6.41
CA VAL A 11 -41.99 -6.94 -6.59
C VAL A 11 -42.49 -7.11 -8.03
N LEU A 12 -41.63 -6.92 -9.03
CA LEU A 12 -41.95 -7.15 -10.44
C LEU A 12 -42.26 -8.62 -10.73
N GLY A 13 -41.49 -9.55 -10.19
CA GLY A 13 -41.72 -10.99 -10.36
C GLY A 13 -43.06 -11.42 -9.76
N LEU A 14 -43.38 -10.92 -8.56
CA LEU A 14 -44.66 -11.19 -7.89
C LEU A 14 -45.84 -10.61 -8.67
N LEU A 15 -45.71 -9.38 -9.20
CA LEU A 15 -46.71 -8.80 -10.11
C LEU A 15 -46.89 -9.63 -11.38
N PHE A 16 -45.79 -10.02 -12.02
CA PHE A 16 -45.82 -10.80 -13.26
C PHE A 16 -46.54 -12.13 -13.07
N ILE A 17 -46.16 -12.91 -12.05
CA ILE A 17 -46.81 -14.18 -11.74
C ILE A 17 -48.30 -13.98 -11.44
N SER A 18 -48.64 -12.95 -10.66
CA SER A 18 -50.03 -12.66 -10.30
C SER A 18 -50.88 -12.31 -11.53
N LEU A 19 -50.33 -11.51 -12.46
CA LEU A 19 -51.01 -11.15 -13.71
C LEU A 19 -51.15 -12.35 -14.66
N VAL A 20 -50.15 -13.23 -14.73
CA VAL A 20 -50.22 -14.48 -15.51
C VAL A 20 -51.34 -15.38 -15.00
N VAL A 21 -51.48 -15.52 -13.67
CA VAL A 21 -52.57 -16.29 -13.06
C VAL A 21 -53.93 -15.70 -13.41
N ILE A 22 -54.08 -14.38 -13.31
CA ILE A 22 -55.32 -13.67 -13.67
C ILE A 22 -55.66 -13.90 -15.15
N TYR A 23 -54.67 -13.82 -16.04
CA TYR A 23 -54.84 -14.03 -17.47
C TYR A 23 -55.25 -15.47 -17.81
N LEU A 24 -54.66 -16.48 -17.17
CA LEU A 24 -55.00 -17.88 -17.39
C LEU A 24 -56.42 -18.22 -16.96
N ILE A 25 -56.95 -17.54 -15.94
CA ILE A 25 -58.29 -17.79 -15.40
C ILE A 25 -59.37 -17.00 -16.17
N ILE A 26 -59.05 -15.79 -16.65
CA ILE A 26 -59.99 -14.92 -17.38
C ILE A 26 -59.41 -14.51 -18.75
N PRO A 27 -59.25 -15.45 -19.69
CA PRO A 27 -58.53 -15.22 -20.95
C PRO A 27 -59.28 -14.29 -21.94
N SER A 28 -60.59 -14.07 -21.76
CA SER A 28 -61.46 -13.43 -22.75
C SER A 28 -61.74 -11.94 -22.52
N ASN A 29 -61.23 -11.32 -21.44
CA ASN A 29 -61.55 -9.94 -21.13
C ASN A 29 -60.40 -9.00 -21.53
N GLY A 30 -60.52 -8.38 -22.72
CA GLY A 30 -59.51 -7.47 -23.28
C GLY A 30 -59.18 -6.27 -22.38
N LEU A 31 -60.12 -5.86 -21.51
CA LEU A 31 -59.88 -4.84 -20.49
C LEU A 31 -58.91 -5.30 -19.40
N VAL A 32 -59.00 -6.56 -18.98
CA VAL A 32 -58.08 -7.14 -17.97
C VAL A 32 -56.68 -7.25 -18.55
N LEU A 33 -56.56 -7.63 -19.83
CA LEU A 33 -55.29 -7.71 -20.54
C LEU A 33 -54.66 -6.32 -20.72
N PHE A 34 -55.45 -5.33 -21.15
CA PHE A 34 -54.99 -3.94 -21.27
C PHE A 34 -54.56 -3.35 -19.93
N LEU A 35 -55.36 -3.54 -18.87
CA LEU A 35 -55.03 -3.08 -17.51
C LEU A 35 -53.77 -3.78 -16.98
N SER A 36 -53.60 -5.07 -17.25
CA SER A 36 -52.41 -5.85 -16.86
C SER A 36 -51.15 -5.32 -17.53
N VAL A 37 -51.20 -5.03 -18.83
CA VAL A 37 -50.09 -4.44 -19.59
C VAL A 37 -49.80 -3.03 -19.09
N LEU A 38 -50.83 -2.22 -18.80
CA LEU A 38 -50.67 -0.87 -18.26
C LEU A 38 -50.04 -0.88 -16.85
N ILE A 39 -50.50 -1.78 -15.97
CA ILE A 39 -49.94 -1.96 -14.63
C ILE A 39 -48.48 -2.42 -14.73
N MET A 40 -48.16 -3.35 -15.64
CA MET A 40 -46.79 -3.81 -15.87
C MET A 40 -45.89 -2.67 -16.40
N LEU A 41 -46.41 -1.82 -17.29
CA LEU A 41 -45.69 -0.67 -17.85
C LEU A 41 -45.42 0.40 -16.78
N VAL A 42 -46.43 0.76 -15.98
CA VAL A 42 -46.28 1.70 -14.85
C VAL A 42 -45.31 1.13 -13.81
N SER A 43 -45.38 -0.17 -13.55
CA SER A 43 -44.46 -0.88 -12.66
C SER A 43 -43.01 -0.81 -13.16
N LEU A 44 -42.79 -0.96 -14.47
CA LEU A 44 -41.48 -0.84 -15.09
C LEU A 44 -40.92 0.59 -15.01
N VAL A 45 -41.77 1.60 -15.21
CA VAL A 45 -41.38 3.02 -15.11
C VAL A 45 -41.05 3.40 -13.66
N VAL A 46 -41.84 2.91 -12.69
CA VAL A 46 -41.59 3.13 -11.26
C VAL A 46 -40.32 2.41 -10.78
N ALA A 47 -40.05 1.20 -11.30
CA ALA A 47 -38.80 0.50 -11.07
C ALA A 47 -37.56 1.31 -11.49
N GLN A 48 -37.70 2.18 -12.50
CA GLN A 48 -36.63 3.05 -13.00
C GLN A 48 -36.35 4.26 -12.10
N SER A 49 -37.35 4.69 -11.33
CA SER A 49 -37.33 5.92 -10.52
C SER A 49 -36.47 5.87 -9.23
N ARG A 50 -36.03 4.67 -8.80
CA ARG A 50 -35.07 4.43 -7.69
C ARG A 50 -35.40 5.08 -6.32
N ARG A 51 -36.59 5.64 -6.11
CA ARG A 51 -37.03 6.26 -4.85
C ARG A 51 -37.71 5.24 -3.91
N TRP A 52 -37.30 5.22 -2.63
CA TRP A 52 -37.79 4.26 -1.63
C TRP A 52 -39.31 4.31 -1.41
N ARG A 53 -39.89 5.53 -1.42
CA ARG A 53 -41.34 5.74 -1.31
C ARG A 53 -42.10 5.06 -2.45
N GLU A 54 -41.54 5.08 -3.65
CA GLU A 54 -42.19 4.55 -4.85
C GLU A 54 -42.08 3.02 -4.90
N ILE A 55 -40.98 2.44 -4.40
CA ILE A 55 -40.82 0.98 -4.20
C ILE A 55 -41.83 0.46 -3.16
N GLY A 56 -42.05 1.20 -2.06
CA GLY A 56 -43.04 0.82 -1.05
C GLY A 56 -44.48 0.82 -1.58
N VAL A 57 -44.84 1.84 -2.37
CA VAL A 57 -46.14 1.91 -3.06
C VAL A 57 -46.28 0.75 -4.05
N MET A 58 -45.25 0.48 -4.83
CA MET A 58 -45.22 -0.64 -5.78
C MET A 58 -45.39 -2.00 -5.09
N ALA A 59 -44.74 -2.22 -3.94
CA ALA A 59 -44.88 -3.44 -3.16
C ALA A 59 -46.30 -3.61 -2.59
N ALA A 60 -46.94 -2.52 -2.15
CA ALA A 60 -48.33 -2.55 -1.70
C ALA A 60 -49.29 -2.90 -2.84
N PHE A 61 -49.10 -2.30 -4.03
CA PHE A 61 -49.87 -2.66 -5.22
C PHE A 61 -49.64 -4.12 -5.65
N ALA A 62 -48.41 -4.60 -5.61
CA ALA A 62 -48.08 -5.99 -5.92
C ALA A 62 -48.76 -6.97 -4.97
N ALA A 63 -48.74 -6.67 -3.66
CA ALA A 63 -49.43 -7.48 -2.67
C ALA A 63 -50.95 -7.52 -2.90
N LEU A 64 -51.57 -6.38 -3.23
CA LEU A 64 -52.99 -6.31 -3.56
C LEU A 64 -53.34 -7.11 -4.81
N VAL A 65 -52.58 -6.96 -5.89
CA VAL A 65 -52.79 -7.72 -7.14
C VAL A 65 -52.58 -9.22 -6.91
N SER A 66 -51.61 -9.58 -6.07
CA SER A 66 -51.36 -10.99 -5.71
C SER A 66 -52.47 -11.61 -4.87
N LEU A 67 -53.09 -10.84 -3.97
CA LEU A 67 -54.29 -11.25 -3.25
C LEU A 67 -55.49 -11.47 -4.18
N VAL A 68 -55.68 -10.60 -5.18
CA VAL A 68 -56.72 -10.76 -6.21
C VAL A 68 -56.45 -11.96 -7.11
N ALA A 69 -55.19 -12.25 -7.45
CA ALA A 69 -54.85 -13.47 -8.17
C ALA A 69 -55.14 -14.72 -7.32
N ALA A 70 -54.83 -14.67 -6.03
CA ALA A 70 -55.09 -15.77 -5.09
C ALA A 70 -56.59 -16.02 -4.87
N THR A 71 -57.43 -14.97 -4.80
CA THR A 71 -58.90 -15.11 -4.71
C THR A 71 -59.47 -15.78 -5.96
N LEU A 72 -59.04 -15.34 -7.16
CA LEU A 72 -59.50 -15.90 -8.43
C LEU A 72 -59.05 -17.34 -8.62
N LEU A 73 -57.80 -17.66 -8.27
CA LEU A 73 -57.28 -19.03 -8.30
C LEU A 73 -58.01 -19.93 -7.32
N GLY A 74 -58.24 -19.45 -6.10
CA GLY A 74 -59.01 -20.16 -5.09
C GLY A 74 -60.45 -20.42 -5.55
N GLN A 75 -61.10 -19.44 -6.18
CA GLN A 75 -62.43 -19.59 -6.73
C GLN A 75 -62.49 -20.59 -7.89
N ALA A 76 -61.49 -20.57 -8.78
CA ALA A 76 -61.44 -21.47 -9.93
C ALA A 76 -61.19 -22.94 -9.52
N VAL A 77 -60.40 -23.18 -8.47
CA VAL A 77 -59.99 -24.54 -8.07
C VAL A 77 -60.89 -25.13 -6.98
N PHE A 78 -61.36 -24.32 -6.02
CA PHE A 78 -62.08 -24.79 -4.83
C PHE A 78 -63.46 -24.12 -4.65
N GLY A 79 -63.95 -23.38 -5.65
CA GLY A 79 -65.26 -22.73 -5.60
C GLY A 79 -65.36 -21.61 -4.56
N THR A 80 -66.56 -21.38 -4.03
CA THR A 80 -66.85 -20.25 -3.12
C THR A 80 -66.06 -20.29 -1.82
N THR A 81 -65.71 -21.47 -1.31
CA THR A 81 -64.88 -21.61 -0.10
C THR A 81 -63.42 -21.28 -0.40
N GLY A 82 -62.96 -21.60 -1.61
CA GLY A 82 -61.62 -21.30 -2.09
C GLY A 82 -61.30 -19.81 -2.23
N SER A 83 -62.28 -19.00 -2.61
CA SER A 83 -62.12 -17.56 -2.77
C SER A 83 -61.79 -16.83 -1.46
N VAL A 84 -62.02 -17.47 -0.30
CA VAL A 84 -61.70 -16.93 1.03
C VAL A 84 -60.48 -17.62 1.64
N VAL A 85 -60.39 -18.95 1.56
CA VAL A 85 -59.32 -19.71 2.23
C VAL A 85 -57.95 -19.51 1.58
N VAL A 86 -57.87 -19.51 0.25
CA VAL A 86 -56.61 -19.37 -0.50
C VAL A 86 -55.94 -18.00 -0.31
N PRO A 87 -56.64 -16.84 -0.39
CA PRO A 87 -56.01 -15.55 -0.14
C PRO A 87 -55.61 -15.35 1.32
N VAL A 88 -56.34 -15.93 2.29
CA VAL A 88 -55.96 -15.86 3.71
C VAL A 88 -54.67 -16.65 3.97
N LEU A 89 -54.56 -17.87 3.42
CA LEU A 89 -53.32 -18.65 3.50
C LEU A 89 -52.16 -17.94 2.78
N TRP A 90 -52.42 -17.33 1.63
CA TRP A 90 -51.41 -16.57 0.89
C TRP A 90 -50.96 -15.32 1.65
N ALA A 91 -51.86 -14.60 2.31
CA ALA A 91 -51.52 -13.48 3.18
C ALA A 91 -50.61 -13.92 4.35
N LEU A 92 -50.89 -15.08 4.95
CA LEU A 92 -50.04 -15.66 6.00
C LEU A 92 -48.64 -16.02 5.46
N VAL A 93 -48.56 -16.55 4.24
CA VAL A 93 -47.27 -16.84 3.57
C VAL A 93 -46.48 -15.55 3.33
N LEU A 94 -47.13 -14.48 2.83
CA LEU A 94 -46.49 -13.18 2.61
C LEU A 94 -45.99 -12.55 3.91
N LEU A 95 -46.80 -12.61 4.99
CA LEU A 95 -46.39 -12.14 6.32
C LEU A 95 -45.24 -12.98 6.89
N GLY A 96 -45.26 -14.30 6.69
CA GLY A 96 -44.18 -15.20 7.07
C GLY A 96 -42.88 -14.87 6.34
N MET A 97 -42.93 -14.68 5.02
CA MET A 97 -41.79 -14.24 4.21
C MET A 97 -41.27 -12.87 4.63
N PHE A 98 -42.15 -11.92 4.95
CA PHE A 98 -41.78 -10.59 5.40
C PHE A 98 -41.08 -10.63 6.76
N SER A 99 -41.65 -11.37 7.73
CA SER A 99 -41.05 -11.58 9.05
C SER A 99 -39.70 -12.30 8.93
N TRP A 100 -39.60 -13.31 8.07
CA TRP A 100 -38.33 -13.99 7.80
C TRP A 100 -37.29 -13.05 7.19
N THR A 101 -37.69 -12.22 6.22
CA THR A 101 -36.82 -11.23 5.58
C THR A 101 -36.30 -10.22 6.58
N GLN A 102 -37.16 -9.71 7.48
CA GLN A 102 -36.76 -8.77 8.52
C GLN A 102 -35.78 -9.38 9.53
N ARG A 103 -36.01 -10.63 9.94
CA ARG A 103 -35.15 -11.31 10.92
C ARG A 103 -33.79 -11.72 10.36
N ASN A 104 -33.72 -12.01 9.07
CA ASN A 104 -32.49 -12.49 8.42
C ASN A 104 -31.75 -11.40 7.61
N MET A 105 -32.09 -10.12 7.83
CA MET A 105 -31.31 -9.03 7.23
C MET A 105 -29.87 -9.09 7.73
N LEU A 106 -28.93 -9.03 6.78
CA LEU A 106 -27.51 -9.00 7.10
C LEU A 106 -27.13 -7.58 7.50
N THR A 107 -26.68 -7.41 8.74
CA THR A 107 -26.05 -6.17 9.19
C THR A 107 -24.58 -6.17 8.77
N VAL A 108 -24.21 -5.26 7.88
CA VAL A 108 -22.82 -5.10 7.44
C VAL A 108 -22.26 -3.89 8.19
N HIS A 109 -21.31 -4.15 9.08
CA HIS A 109 -20.64 -3.08 9.83
C HIS A 109 -19.73 -2.28 8.88
N ARG A 110 -19.62 -0.96 9.07
CA ARG A 110 -18.92 -0.06 8.13
C ARG A 110 -17.42 -0.31 8.04
N ASP A 111 -16.86 -0.90 9.08
CA ASP A 111 -15.49 -1.30 9.28
C ASP A 111 -15.17 -2.68 8.68
N ARG A 112 -16.14 -3.34 8.01
CA ARG A 112 -15.99 -4.71 7.53
C ARG A 112 -16.62 -4.91 6.16
N ALA A 113 -15.94 -5.66 5.30
CA ALA A 113 -16.47 -6.10 4.02
C ALA A 113 -16.99 -7.54 4.14
N VAL A 114 -18.30 -7.73 3.94
CA VAL A 114 -18.89 -9.06 3.86
C VAL A 114 -18.96 -9.49 2.41
N LEU A 115 -18.25 -10.56 2.05
CA LEU A 115 -18.28 -11.15 0.72
C LEU A 115 -19.28 -12.30 0.67
N VAL A 116 -20.15 -12.25 -0.33
CA VAL A 116 -21.20 -13.23 -0.59
C VAL A 116 -20.90 -13.92 -1.91
N ALA A 117 -20.91 -15.24 -1.91
CA ALA A 117 -20.73 -16.03 -3.12
C ALA A 117 -22.03 -16.71 -3.52
N ASN A 118 -22.26 -16.79 -4.84
CA ASN A 118 -23.32 -17.60 -5.41
C ASN A 118 -22.80 -19.04 -5.62
N ARG A 119 -23.52 -20.02 -5.07
CA ARG A 119 -23.17 -21.45 -5.15
C ARG A 119 -23.17 -22.00 -6.58
N TYR A 120 -23.97 -21.43 -7.47
CA TYR A 120 -24.15 -21.91 -8.84
C TYR A 120 -23.28 -21.18 -9.86
N SER A 121 -23.17 -19.85 -9.75
CA SER A 121 -22.37 -19.07 -10.70
C SER A 121 -20.91 -18.89 -10.27
N GLY A 122 -20.57 -19.19 -9.01
CA GLY A 122 -19.26 -18.90 -8.43
C GLY A 122 -18.95 -17.40 -8.30
N GLY A 123 -19.87 -16.53 -8.71
CA GLY A 123 -19.70 -15.09 -8.65
C GLY A 123 -19.63 -14.60 -7.20
N VAL A 124 -18.60 -13.80 -6.90
CA VAL A 124 -18.43 -13.16 -5.60
C VAL A 124 -18.89 -11.71 -5.69
N ARG A 125 -19.83 -11.33 -4.82
CA ARG A 125 -20.30 -9.97 -4.66
C ARG A 125 -20.02 -9.49 -3.24
N GLU A 126 -19.79 -8.19 -3.12
CA GLU A 126 -19.70 -7.55 -1.81
C GLU A 126 -21.11 -7.21 -1.33
N ALA A 127 -21.41 -7.50 -0.07
CA ALA A 127 -22.65 -7.09 0.55
C ALA A 127 -22.59 -5.59 0.82
N GLU A 128 -23.50 -4.85 0.19
CA GLU A 128 -23.58 -3.40 0.39
C GLU A 128 -24.08 -3.09 1.81
N GLY A 129 -23.32 -2.29 2.55
CA GLY A 129 -23.71 -1.82 3.89
C GLY A 129 -24.63 -0.60 3.87
N PRO A 130 -25.22 -0.23 5.03
CA PRO A 130 -25.09 -0.87 6.35
C PRO A 130 -26.05 -2.06 6.58
N ILE A 131 -27.04 -2.24 5.71
CA ILE A 131 -28.01 -3.34 5.74
C ILE A 131 -27.97 -3.97 4.36
N ALA A 132 -27.75 -5.28 4.27
CA ALA A 132 -27.76 -6.02 3.02
C ALA A 132 -29.01 -6.93 2.96
N PRO A 133 -29.51 -7.27 1.76
CA PRO A 133 -30.65 -8.17 1.65
C PRO A 133 -30.27 -9.55 2.24
N PRO A 134 -31.25 -10.30 2.79
CA PRO A 134 -30.99 -11.64 3.31
C PRO A 134 -30.38 -12.52 2.21
N LEU A 135 -29.51 -13.43 2.59
CA LEU A 135 -28.97 -14.43 1.67
C LEU A 135 -30.10 -15.33 1.21
N THR A 136 -30.21 -15.54 -0.10
CA THR A 136 -31.16 -16.51 -0.64
C THR A 136 -30.70 -17.92 -0.26
N PRO A 137 -31.49 -18.67 0.54
CA PRO A 137 -31.10 -20.01 0.97
C PRO A 137 -30.79 -20.88 -0.25
N SER A 138 -29.73 -21.69 -0.15
CA SER A 138 -29.24 -22.60 -1.21
C SER A 138 -28.59 -21.94 -2.44
N VAL A 139 -28.81 -20.66 -2.69
CA VAL A 139 -28.21 -19.93 -3.83
C VAL A 139 -27.00 -19.11 -3.39
N GLU A 140 -27.09 -18.41 -2.26
CA GLU A 140 -26.05 -17.53 -1.77
C GLU A 140 -25.57 -17.95 -0.39
N PHE A 141 -24.26 -17.85 -0.16
CA PHE A 141 -23.65 -18.08 1.15
C PHE A 141 -22.62 -17.01 1.48
N LYS A 142 -22.44 -16.75 2.77
CA LYS A 142 -21.38 -15.86 3.26
C LYS A 142 -20.04 -16.54 3.02
N LEU A 143 -19.22 -15.95 2.17
CA LEU A 143 -17.91 -16.48 1.81
C LEU A 143 -16.83 -16.00 2.79
N ALA A 144 -16.81 -14.69 3.07
CA ALA A 144 -15.79 -14.09 3.92
C ALA A 144 -16.28 -12.81 4.62
N GLU A 145 -15.67 -12.48 5.76
CA GLU A 145 -15.79 -11.16 6.41
C GLU A 145 -14.39 -10.58 6.60
N LEU A 146 -14.05 -9.54 5.84
CA LEU A 146 -12.73 -8.93 5.86
C LEU A 146 -12.73 -7.61 6.65
N PRO A 147 -11.66 -7.32 7.41
CA PRO A 147 -11.50 -6.03 8.06
C PRO A 147 -11.19 -4.94 7.02
N LEU A 148 -11.86 -3.79 7.13
CA LEU A 148 -11.58 -2.57 6.34
C LEU A 148 -10.90 -1.48 7.18
N TYR A 149 -10.77 -1.69 8.50
CA TYR A 149 -10.01 -0.80 9.37
C TYR A 149 -8.50 -0.98 9.19
N GLU A 150 -7.76 -0.05 9.78
CA GLU A 150 -6.30 -0.04 9.77
C GLU A 150 -5.79 -1.14 10.71
N LEU A 151 -4.92 -1.99 10.15
CA LEU A 151 -4.27 -3.08 10.83
C LEU A 151 -2.81 -2.70 11.03
N ASN A 152 -2.30 -2.99 12.22
CA ASN A 152 -0.95 -2.64 12.60
C ASN A 152 -0.19 -3.92 12.96
N THR A 153 1.04 -4.03 12.46
CA THR A 153 1.91 -5.18 12.69
C THR A 153 3.28 -4.71 13.12
N ASP A 154 3.67 -5.12 14.32
CA ASP A 154 5.04 -5.01 14.83
C ASP A 154 5.80 -6.30 14.61
N MET A 155 6.98 -6.22 14.02
CA MET A 155 7.87 -7.37 13.86
C MET A 155 9.31 -7.03 14.15
N GLN A 156 10.03 -8.00 14.70
CA GLN A 156 11.47 -7.93 14.91
C GLN A 156 12.14 -8.93 13.96
N ILE A 157 13.02 -8.43 13.10
CA ILE A 157 13.79 -9.24 12.16
C ILE A 157 15.20 -9.38 12.71
N ASP A 158 15.57 -10.60 13.08
CA ASP A 158 16.86 -10.90 13.68
C ASP A 158 17.91 -11.29 12.62
N LYS A 159 19.17 -11.01 12.95
CA LYS A 159 20.38 -11.42 12.22
C LYS A 159 20.30 -11.10 10.72
N ILE A 160 20.36 -9.82 10.38
CA ILE A 160 20.35 -9.37 9.00
C ILE A 160 21.78 -9.22 8.51
N ASN A 161 22.10 -9.95 7.44
CA ASN A 161 23.38 -9.81 6.76
C ASN A 161 23.38 -8.51 5.95
N THR A 162 24.41 -7.70 6.12
CA THR A 162 24.64 -6.52 5.28
C THR A 162 25.62 -6.86 4.16
N SER A 163 25.79 -5.97 3.18
CA SER A 163 26.83 -6.10 2.15
C SER A 163 28.25 -5.92 2.72
N ALA A 164 28.40 -5.31 3.90
CA ALA A 164 29.67 -5.19 4.60
C ALA A 164 29.96 -6.38 5.53
N ARG A 165 31.11 -6.35 6.19
CA ARG A 165 31.56 -7.40 7.12
C ARG A 165 30.78 -7.45 8.44
N HIS A 166 29.76 -6.61 8.62
CA HIS A 166 29.09 -6.40 9.90
C HIS A 166 27.57 -6.59 9.78
N ASN A 167 27.04 -7.56 10.51
CA ASN A 167 25.62 -7.84 10.53
C ASN A 167 24.87 -6.92 11.48
N VAL A 168 23.58 -6.73 11.21
CA VAL A 168 22.64 -6.08 12.13
C VAL A 168 22.00 -7.15 13.00
N ASP A 169 21.94 -6.93 14.32
CA ASP A 169 21.48 -7.93 15.27
C ASP A 169 19.96 -8.06 15.23
N ALA A 170 19.23 -6.94 15.26
CA ALA A 170 17.78 -6.93 15.08
C ALA A 170 17.27 -5.61 14.51
N ILE A 171 16.19 -5.66 13.71
CA ILE A 171 15.44 -4.48 13.27
C ILE A 171 13.98 -4.66 13.65
N LYS A 172 13.45 -3.72 14.42
CA LYS A 172 12.02 -3.59 14.71
C LYS A 172 11.36 -2.74 13.65
N VAL A 173 10.37 -3.32 12.98
CA VAL A 173 9.61 -2.70 11.91
C VAL A 173 8.16 -2.58 12.37
N HIS A 174 7.61 -1.37 12.27
CA HIS A 174 6.20 -1.07 12.46
C HIS A 174 5.55 -0.86 11.10
N ILE A 175 4.40 -1.48 10.86
CA ILE A 175 3.69 -1.38 9.58
C ILE A 175 2.21 -1.15 9.84
N GLU A 176 1.67 -0.14 9.17
CA GLU A 176 0.25 0.15 9.12
C GLU A 176 -0.28 -0.16 7.71
N TYR A 177 -1.33 -0.96 7.62
CA TYR A 177 -1.92 -1.36 6.34
C TYR A 177 -3.43 -1.52 6.43
N ARG A 178 -4.10 -1.46 5.27
CA ARG A 178 -5.55 -1.59 5.17
C ARG A 178 -5.95 -2.38 3.93
N VAL A 179 -7.01 -3.16 4.04
CA VAL A 179 -7.62 -3.83 2.89
C VAL A 179 -8.43 -2.80 2.08
N LYS A 180 -8.01 -2.55 0.83
CA LYS A 180 -8.69 -1.64 -0.10
C LYS A 180 -9.62 -2.37 -1.06
N GLU A 181 -9.19 -3.54 -1.54
CA GLU A 181 -9.95 -4.37 -2.47
C GLU A 181 -10.18 -5.78 -1.89
N PRO A 182 -11.29 -5.99 -1.16
CA PRO A 182 -11.55 -7.26 -0.46
C PRO A 182 -11.63 -8.47 -1.39
N ARG A 183 -12.02 -8.26 -2.65
CA ARG A 183 -12.09 -9.34 -3.66
C ARG A 183 -10.72 -9.86 -4.05
N SER A 184 -9.77 -8.94 -4.22
CA SER A 184 -8.40 -9.26 -4.62
C SER A 184 -7.67 -10.03 -3.50
N VAL A 185 -8.02 -9.78 -2.22
CA VAL A 185 -7.48 -10.53 -1.07
C VAL A 185 -7.81 -12.03 -1.15
N LEU A 186 -8.99 -12.38 -1.68
CA LEU A 186 -9.39 -13.78 -1.78
C LEU A 186 -8.53 -14.59 -2.76
N SER A 187 -7.87 -13.98 -3.75
CA SER A 187 -7.10 -14.70 -4.77
C SER A 187 -5.64 -14.29 -4.86
N GLY A 188 -5.29 -13.11 -4.36
CA GLY A 188 -3.96 -12.53 -4.53
C GLY A 188 -2.92 -13.05 -3.53
N ILE A 189 -3.32 -13.53 -2.36
CA ILE A 189 -2.38 -14.00 -1.32
C ILE A 189 -1.63 -15.27 -1.81
N PRO A 190 -0.29 -15.24 -1.87
CA PRO A 190 0.53 -16.39 -2.27
C PRO A 190 0.51 -17.50 -1.20
N ASN A 191 0.79 -18.75 -1.59
CA ASN A 191 0.81 -19.92 -0.70
C ASN A 191 -0.45 -20.13 0.16
N ARG A 192 -1.59 -19.61 -0.32
CA ARG A 192 -2.89 -19.60 0.35
C ARG A 192 -3.25 -20.94 1.00
N SER A 193 -3.23 -22.06 0.25
CA SER A 193 -3.75 -23.34 0.75
C SER A 193 -3.04 -23.84 2.01
N GLN A 194 -1.75 -23.57 2.20
CA GLN A 194 -1.02 -23.96 3.40
C GLN A 194 -1.31 -22.98 4.54
N ALA A 195 -1.15 -21.67 4.29
CA ALA A 195 -1.39 -20.63 5.28
C ALA A 195 -2.83 -20.64 5.83
N GLU A 196 -3.81 -20.89 4.97
CA GLU A 196 -5.22 -21.00 5.33
C GLU A 196 -5.50 -22.19 6.24
N ASN A 197 -4.92 -23.36 5.93
CA ASN A 197 -5.10 -24.56 6.74
C ASN A 197 -4.46 -24.40 8.12
N ASP A 198 -3.28 -23.78 8.20
CA ASP A 198 -2.59 -23.58 9.46
C ASP A 198 -3.31 -22.54 10.34
N THR A 199 -3.78 -21.45 9.75
CA THR A 199 -4.57 -20.42 10.45
C THR A 199 -5.91 -20.98 10.94
N ALA A 200 -6.59 -21.81 10.12
CA ALA A 200 -7.84 -22.46 10.51
C ALA A 200 -7.64 -23.47 11.66
N LYS A 201 -6.55 -24.24 11.64
CA LYS A 201 -6.18 -25.16 12.72
C LYS A 201 -5.91 -24.42 14.03
N GLU A 202 -5.20 -23.31 13.98
CA GLU A 202 -4.94 -22.47 15.18
C GLU A 202 -6.21 -21.90 15.81
N LEU A 203 -7.23 -21.62 14.99
CA LEU A 203 -8.54 -21.16 15.45
C LEU A 203 -9.46 -22.32 15.89
N GLY A 204 -9.05 -23.57 15.67
CA GLY A 204 -9.85 -24.76 16.01
C GLY A 204 -11.15 -24.89 15.20
N LYS A 205 -11.25 -24.22 14.04
CA LYS A 205 -12.46 -24.16 13.21
C LYS A 205 -12.23 -24.82 11.84
N PRO A 206 -13.27 -25.42 11.23
CA PRO A 206 -13.18 -25.84 9.84
C PRO A 206 -13.03 -24.62 8.92
N LEU A 207 -12.27 -24.75 7.84
CA LEU A 207 -11.87 -23.66 6.94
C LEU A 207 -13.05 -22.78 6.46
N GLY A 208 -14.19 -23.41 6.16
CA GLY A 208 -15.39 -22.70 5.69
C GLY A 208 -16.02 -21.79 6.74
N GLU A 209 -15.92 -22.14 8.02
CA GLU A 209 -16.40 -21.31 9.14
C GLU A 209 -15.34 -20.29 9.55
N ALA A 210 -14.06 -20.68 9.54
CA ALA A 210 -12.96 -19.78 9.85
C ALA A 210 -12.93 -18.57 8.91
N ARG A 211 -13.14 -18.77 7.59
CA ARG A 211 -13.20 -17.68 6.61
C ARG A 211 -14.33 -16.68 6.86
N GLN A 212 -15.38 -17.05 7.58
CA GLN A 212 -16.48 -16.13 7.90
C GLN A 212 -16.17 -15.23 9.10
N ASP A 213 -15.07 -15.50 9.80
CA ASP A 213 -14.57 -14.77 10.96
C ASP A 213 -13.51 -13.74 10.54
N VAL A 214 -13.58 -12.55 11.13
CA VAL A 214 -12.62 -11.47 10.84
C VAL A 214 -11.23 -11.82 11.38
N ALA A 215 -11.18 -12.45 12.56
CA ALA A 215 -9.92 -12.80 13.23
C ALA A 215 -9.07 -13.77 12.41
N TYR A 216 -9.71 -14.59 11.57
CA TYR A 216 -9.01 -15.45 10.63
C TYR A 216 -8.28 -14.64 9.56
N TRP A 217 -8.94 -13.64 8.96
CA TRP A 217 -8.33 -12.81 7.91
C TRP A 217 -7.24 -11.90 8.47
N GLU A 218 -7.42 -11.35 9.67
CA GLU A 218 -6.37 -10.59 10.34
C GLU A 218 -5.10 -11.42 10.50
N LYS A 219 -5.22 -12.64 11.04
CA LYS A 219 -4.07 -13.54 11.24
C LYS A 219 -3.43 -14.00 9.93
N LEU A 220 -4.25 -14.32 8.93
CA LEU A 220 -3.75 -14.75 7.62
C LEU A 220 -2.94 -13.64 6.94
N ILE A 221 -3.48 -12.42 6.94
CA ILE A 221 -2.85 -11.25 6.33
C ILE A 221 -1.59 -10.88 7.12
N ASP A 222 -1.66 -10.81 8.44
CA ASP A 222 -0.51 -10.52 9.31
C ASP A 222 0.64 -11.51 9.08
N ARG A 223 0.34 -12.82 9.02
CA ARG A 223 1.34 -13.85 8.72
C ARG A 223 2.00 -13.63 7.37
N GLN A 224 1.22 -13.37 6.32
CA GLN A 224 1.79 -13.21 4.99
C GLN A 224 2.61 -11.93 4.86
N ILE A 225 2.13 -10.82 5.43
CA ILE A 225 2.87 -9.56 5.45
C ILE A 225 4.19 -9.72 6.19
N ARG A 226 4.23 -10.41 7.34
CA ARG A 226 5.49 -10.65 8.07
C ARG A 226 6.54 -11.35 7.21
N VAL A 227 6.16 -12.41 6.50
CA VAL A 227 7.09 -13.16 5.64
C VAL A 227 7.66 -12.26 4.54
N GLU A 228 6.82 -11.45 3.91
CA GLU A 228 7.22 -10.66 2.75
C GLU A 228 7.98 -9.40 3.13
N VAL A 229 7.66 -8.81 4.28
CA VAL A 229 8.46 -7.75 4.87
C VAL A 229 9.85 -8.26 5.23
N GLU A 230 9.95 -9.44 5.84
CA GLU A 230 11.24 -10.03 6.18
C GLU A 230 12.12 -10.21 4.93
N ASP A 231 11.56 -10.79 3.87
CA ASP A 231 12.28 -11.00 2.61
C ASP A 231 12.69 -9.68 1.96
N ILE A 232 11.79 -8.70 1.89
CA ILE A 232 12.08 -7.38 1.30
C ILE A 232 13.11 -6.62 2.12
N VAL A 233 12.99 -6.58 3.45
CA VAL A 233 13.94 -5.89 4.34
C VAL A 233 15.33 -6.52 4.21
N ARG A 234 15.44 -7.86 4.24
CA ARG A 234 16.70 -8.57 4.03
C ARG A 234 17.30 -8.24 2.66
N ALA A 235 16.49 -8.26 1.61
CA ALA A 235 16.94 -7.94 0.25
C ALA A 235 17.34 -6.47 0.07
N VAL A 236 16.64 -5.53 0.71
CA VAL A 236 16.95 -4.11 0.67
C VAL A 236 18.25 -3.83 1.40
N ILE A 237 18.40 -4.32 2.62
CA ILE A 237 19.62 -4.09 3.42
C ILE A 237 20.85 -4.74 2.77
N PHE A 238 20.69 -5.95 2.21
CA PHE A 238 21.81 -6.62 1.54
C PHE A 238 22.22 -5.95 0.23
N ASN A 239 21.27 -5.51 -0.59
CA ASN A 239 21.57 -4.92 -1.90
C ASN A 239 21.83 -3.41 -1.84
N ASN A 240 21.66 -2.77 -0.68
CA ASN A 240 21.79 -1.33 -0.62
C ASN A 240 23.25 -0.90 -0.82
N VAL A 241 23.45 0.04 -1.75
CA VAL A 241 24.73 0.66 -2.05
C VAL A 241 25.01 1.84 -1.12
N THR A 242 23.96 2.48 -0.58
CA THR A 242 24.06 3.73 0.21
C THR A 242 24.25 3.53 1.72
N ALA A 243 23.95 2.35 2.24
CA ALA A 243 24.16 2.02 3.65
C ALA A 243 24.78 0.62 3.74
N GLN A 244 26.11 0.57 3.69
CA GLN A 244 26.86 -0.68 3.73
C GLN A 244 27.02 -1.16 5.17
N ASN A 245 26.99 -0.24 6.13
CA ASN A 245 27.27 -0.50 7.53
C ASN A 245 26.05 -0.32 8.45
N ALA A 246 26.03 -1.01 9.60
CA ALA A 246 24.94 -0.92 10.59
C ALA A 246 24.69 0.51 11.10
N VAL A 247 25.73 1.34 11.23
CA VAL A 247 25.62 2.74 11.66
C VAL A 247 25.00 3.61 10.57
N GLU A 248 25.35 3.37 9.30
CA GLU A 248 24.75 4.06 8.15
C GLU A 248 23.28 3.66 7.96
N ILE A 249 22.93 2.39 8.23
CA ILE A 249 21.54 1.91 8.21
C ILE A 249 20.71 2.64 9.28
N TYR A 250 21.28 2.87 10.47
CA TYR A 250 20.62 3.66 11.50
C TYR A 250 20.45 5.14 11.10
N GLY A 251 21.49 5.75 10.53
CA GLY A 251 21.45 7.14 10.05
C GLY A 251 20.48 7.35 8.88
N ASN A 252 20.36 6.36 8.00
CA ASN A 252 19.51 6.38 6.81
C ASN A 252 18.22 5.55 6.99
N ARG A 253 17.71 5.42 8.22
CA ARG A 253 16.54 4.58 8.52
C ARG A 253 15.27 5.02 7.78
N GLU A 254 15.04 6.32 7.64
CA GLU A 254 13.86 6.90 6.98
C GLU A 254 13.86 6.62 5.47
N PRO A 255 14.93 6.94 4.70
CA PRO A 255 14.96 6.63 3.28
C PRO A 255 14.99 5.12 3.00
N LEU A 256 15.54 4.31 3.92
CA LEU A 256 15.48 2.85 3.82
C LEU A 256 14.07 2.31 4.07
N ALA A 257 13.37 2.83 5.08
CA ALA A 257 11.98 2.47 5.36
C ALA A 257 11.08 2.82 4.18
N GLU A 258 11.27 4.00 3.58
CA GLU A 258 10.50 4.40 2.39
C GLU A 258 10.75 3.47 1.19
N LEU A 259 12.00 3.06 0.95
CA LEU A 259 12.31 2.12 -0.13
C LEU A 259 11.72 0.72 0.11
N VAL A 260 11.70 0.25 1.37
CA VAL A 260 11.00 -0.98 1.75
C VAL A 260 9.50 -0.82 1.54
N ARG A 261 8.91 0.31 1.95
CA ARG A 261 7.50 0.63 1.78
C ARG A 261 7.09 0.61 0.32
N GLU A 262 7.87 1.22 -0.57
CA GLU A 262 7.59 1.23 -2.01
C GLU A 262 7.61 -0.17 -2.62
N ARG A 263 8.63 -0.99 -2.28
CA ARG A 263 8.70 -2.38 -2.74
C ARG A 263 7.55 -3.23 -2.20
N LEU A 264 7.26 -3.11 -0.92
CA LEU A 264 6.17 -3.84 -0.27
C LEU A 264 4.82 -3.42 -0.88
N ALA A 265 4.59 -2.12 -1.07
CA ALA A 265 3.37 -1.61 -1.69
C ALA A 265 3.20 -2.16 -3.11
N HIS A 266 4.27 -2.30 -3.90
CA HIS A 266 4.18 -2.89 -5.23
C HIS A 266 3.74 -4.37 -5.20
N THR A 267 4.30 -5.18 -4.31
CA THR A 267 3.94 -6.60 -4.16
C THR A 267 2.52 -6.77 -3.63
N VAL A 268 2.21 -6.06 -2.54
CA VAL A 268 0.98 -6.21 -1.76
C VAL A 268 -0.24 -5.61 -2.48
N ARG A 269 -0.03 -4.71 -3.45
CA ARG A 269 -1.10 -4.17 -4.31
C ARG A 269 -1.85 -5.25 -5.07
N GLN A 270 -1.17 -6.33 -5.48
CA GLN A 270 -1.80 -7.47 -6.16
C GLN A 270 -2.78 -8.22 -5.25
N TRP A 271 -2.61 -8.10 -3.94
CA TRP A 271 -3.48 -8.72 -2.94
C TRP A 271 -4.66 -7.81 -2.58
N GLY A 272 -4.72 -6.59 -3.09
CA GLY A 272 -5.76 -5.62 -2.72
C GLY A 272 -5.56 -4.95 -1.36
N ILE A 273 -4.33 -4.98 -0.84
CA ILE A 273 -3.95 -4.31 0.41
C ILE A 273 -3.13 -3.06 0.08
N GLU A 274 -3.35 -2.01 0.86
CA GLU A 274 -2.68 -0.71 0.78
C GLU A 274 -1.83 -0.51 2.03
N ILE A 275 -0.53 -0.25 1.85
CA ILE A 275 0.38 0.10 2.94
C ILE A 275 0.23 1.60 3.21
N ILE A 276 -0.10 1.96 4.45
CA ILE A 276 -0.31 3.34 4.89
C ILE A 276 1.04 3.93 5.33
N ALA A 277 1.71 3.25 6.27
CA ALA A 277 2.98 3.66 6.83
C ALA A 277 3.87 2.45 7.10
N LEU A 278 5.19 2.65 7.03
CA LEU A 278 6.19 1.67 7.41
C LEU A 278 7.38 2.41 8.01
N ASP A 279 7.72 2.07 9.25
CA ASP A 279 8.79 2.72 10.00
C ASP A 279 9.72 1.70 10.67
N PHE A 280 10.99 2.05 10.75
CA PHE A 280 11.97 1.32 11.56
C PHE A 280 12.04 1.93 12.96
N GLU A 281 11.34 1.31 13.91
CA GLU A 281 11.26 1.79 15.29
C GLU A 281 12.62 1.73 15.99
N ARG A 282 13.34 0.61 15.81
CA ARG A 282 14.61 0.38 16.48
C ARG A 282 15.51 -0.55 15.67
N ILE A 283 16.77 -0.17 15.54
CA ILE A 283 17.81 -1.00 14.93
C ILE A 283 18.83 -1.31 16.03
N ASP A 284 18.88 -2.56 16.45
CA ASP A 284 19.86 -3.05 17.41
C ASP A 284 21.10 -3.54 16.65
N TYR A 285 22.26 -2.99 17.04
CA TYR A 285 23.57 -3.36 16.51
C TYR A 285 24.60 -3.38 17.63
N ASN A 286 25.64 -4.19 17.46
CA ASN A 286 26.72 -4.30 18.44
C ASN A 286 27.45 -2.95 18.65
N ILE A 287 27.33 -2.42 19.87
CA ILE A 287 27.89 -1.12 20.30
C ILE A 287 29.42 -1.07 20.16
N GLU A 288 30.12 -2.20 20.33
CA GLU A 288 31.58 -2.22 20.18
C GLU A 288 32.03 -2.02 18.73
N ILE A 289 31.26 -2.56 17.79
CA ILE A 289 31.51 -2.37 16.35
C ILE A 289 31.27 -0.91 15.99
N ALA A 290 30.17 -0.32 16.47
CA ALA A 290 29.88 1.10 16.24
C ALA A 290 30.95 2.04 16.81
N LYS A 291 31.49 1.75 18.02
CA LYS A 291 32.60 2.51 18.59
C LYS A 291 33.89 2.40 17.76
N ARG A 292 34.20 1.21 17.24
CA ARG A 292 35.37 1.00 16.35
C ARG A 292 35.19 1.71 15.02
N MET A 293 33.99 1.68 14.46
CA MET A 293 33.64 2.36 13.22
C MET A 293 33.68 3.88 13.35
N ASN A 294 33.09 4.46 14.40
CA ASN A 294 33.18 5.90 14.63
C ASN A 294 34.64 6.36 14.83
N LYS A 295 35.47 5.55 15.47
CA LYS A 295 36.91 5.84 15.62
C LYS A 295 37.67 5.73 14.29
N ALA A 296 37.26 4.83 13.40
CA ALA A 296 37.83 4.72 12.06
C ALA A 296 37.40 5.92 11.19
N ALA A 297 36.11 6.24 11.17
CA ALA A 297 35.58 7.41 10.46
C ALA A 297 36.25 8.72 10.94
N ALA A 298 36.42 8.91 12.25
CA ALA A 298 37.11 10.07 12.79
C ALA A 298 38.60 10.13 12.38
N ARG A 299 39.27 8.99 12.23
CA ARG A 299 40.65 8.94 11.71
C ARG A 299 40.71 9.23 10.22
N ASP A 300 39.75 8.71 9.46
CA ASP A 300 39.66 8.96 8.02
C ASP A 300 39.38 10.44 7.77
N GLU A 301 38.52 11.08 8.57
CA GLU A 301 38.25 12.52 8.53
C GLU A 301 39.50 13.34 8.87
N GLU A 302 40.21 13.00 9.96
CA GLU A 302 41.46 13.67 10.35
C GLU A 302 42.56 13.53 9.27
N THR A 303 42.65 12.37 8.61
CA THR A 303 43.61 12.16 7.51
C THR A 303 43.22 12.92 6.24
N LEU A 304 41.92 13.03 5.94
CA LEU A 304 41.41 13.82 4.83
C LEU A 304 41.65 15.32 5.06
N GLU A 305 41.42 15.81 6.28
CA GLU A 305 41.71 17.18 6.68
C GLU A 305 43.19 17.49 6.57
N LYS A 306 44.07 16.63 7.11
CA LYS A 306 45.53 16.77 6.98
C LYS A 306 45.99 16.78 5.53
N LYS A 307 45.39 15.94 4.68
CA LYS A 307 45.70 15.93 3.24
C LYS A 307 45.26 17.24 2.57
N THR A 308 44.07 17.72 2.90
CA THR A 308 43.55 18.99 2.40
C THR A 308 44.39 20.18 2.86
N GLU A 309 44.86 20.16 4.11
CA GLU A 309 45.75 21.18 4.67
C GLU A 309 47.12 21.13 4.00
N ALA A 310 47.69 19.95 3.80
CA ALA A 310 48.94 19.77 3.05
C ALA A 310 48.84 20.27 1.60
N GLU A 311 47.72 19.99 0.91
CA GLU A 311 47.47 20.50 -0.45
C GLU A 311 47.33 22.03 -0.47
N ARG A 312 46.67 22.61 0.54
CA ARG A 312 46.57 24.08 0.71
C ARG A 312 47.93 24.70 0.99
N GLU A 313 48.74 24.10 1.85
CA GLU A 313 50.07 24.59 2.19
C GLU A 313 51.03 24.47 1.00
N ALA A 314 51.01 23.36 0.26
CA ALA A 314 51.76 23.20 -0.98
C ALA A 314 51.36 24.26 -2.03
N THR A 315 50.06 24.55 -2.14
CA THR A 315 49.56 25.60 -3.04
C THR A 315 50.04 26.98 -2.58
N ARG A 316 50.03 27.26 -1.26
CA ARG A 316 50.55 28.49 -0.69
C ARG A 316 52.04 28.67 -0.99
N ILE A 317 52.86 27.65 -0.70
CA ILE A 317 54.31 27.66 -0.95
C ILE A 317 54.60 27.90 -2.44
N ARG A 318 53.84 27.27 -3.35
CA ARG A 318 54.02 27.47 -4.79
C ARG A 318 53.71 28.92 -5.20
N LEU A 319 52.64 29.51 -4.69
CA LEU A 319 52.26 30.89 -5.00
C LEU A 319 53.24 31.90 -4.39
N THR A 320 53.67 31.70 -3.14
CA THR A 320 54.66 32.57 -2.51
C THR A 320 56.04 32.42 -3.14
N GLY A 321 56.45 31.19 -3.49
CA GLY A 321 57.70 30.92 -4.18
C GLY A 321 57.74 31.57 -5.56
N ALA A 322 56.64 31.50 -6.32
CA ALA A 322 56.52 32.20 -7.60
C ALA A 322 56.58 33.73 -7.42
N ALA A 323 55.85 34.27 -6.44
CA ALA A 323 55.88 35.71 -6.16
C ALA A 323 57.26 36.20 -5.68
N GLN A 324 57.98 35.40 -4.90
CA GLN A 324 59.32 35.72 -4.42
C GLN A 324 60.36 35.63 -5.55
N ALA A 325 60.24 34.63 -6.43
CA ALA A 325 61.06 34.51 -7.63
C ALA A 325 60.84 35.68 -8.59
N GLU A 326 59.60 36.14 -8.79
CA GLU A 326 59.30 37.33 -9.58
C GLU A 326 59.87 38.61 -8.94
N ALA A 327 59.76 38.76 -7.62
CA ALA A 327 60.31 39.90 -6.89
C ALA A 327 61.85 39.93 -6.91
N GLU A 328 62.51 38.77 -6.84
CA GLU A 328 63.97 38.66 -6.97
C GLU A 328 64.43 38.90 -8.40
N ALA A 329 63.75 38.34 -9.40
CA ALA A 329 64.03 38.63 -10.81
C ALA A 329 63.93 40.14 -11.10
N LYS A 330 62.94 40.82 -10.54
CA LYS A 330 62.79 42.27 -10.66
C LYS A 330 63.92 43.03 -9.95
N ARG A 331 64.33 42.61 -8.75
CA ARG A 331 65.48 43.22 -8.03
C ARG A 331 66.79 43.04 -8.79
N VAL A 332 67.06 41.85 -9.33
CA VAL A 332 68.25 41.59 -10.16
C VAL A 332 68.22 42.44 -11.42
N MET A 333 67.06 42.57 -12.07
CA MET A 333 66.90 43.42 -13.26
C MET A 333 67.15 44.90 -12.96
N GLU A 334 66.66 45.42 -11.83
CA GLU A 334 66.94 46.79 -11.36
C GLU A 334 68.42 46.99 -11.02
N MET A 335 69.07 46.00 -10.41
CA MET A 335 70.50 46.03 -10.11
C MET A 335 71.37 46.01 -11.37
N VAL A 336 71.03 45.18 -12.36
CA VAL A 336 71.69 45.15 -13.68
C VAL A 336 71.50 46.48 -14.41
N LYS A 337 70.31 47.09 -14.31
CA LYS A 337 70.04 48.40 -14.90
C LYS A 337 70.87 49.51 -14.23
N ALA A 338 70.96 49.51 -12.90
CA ALA A 338 71.79 50.47 -12.15
C ALA A 338 73.28 50.32 -12.46
N LEU A 339 73.78 49.09 -12.64
CA LEU A 339 75.17 48.81 -13.05
C LEU A 339 75.46 49.32 -14.47
N LYS A 340 74.50 49.17 -15.39
CA LYS A 340 74.59 49.69 -16.75
C LYS A 340 74.57 51.23 -16.80
N ASP A 341 73.71 51.85 -16.00
CA ASP A 341 73.60 53.32 -15.90
C ASP A 341 74.84 53.96 -15.22
N SER A 342 75.61 53.17 -14.44
CA SER A 342 76.86 53.59 -13.80
C SER A 342 78.08 53.54 -14.74
N GLY A 343 77.91 53.21 -16.03
CA GLY A 343 78.96 53.28 -17.04
C GLY A 343 79.94 52.10 -17.06
N ILE A 344 79.59 50.96 -16.47
CA ILE A 344 80.38 49.73 -16.52
C ILE A 344 79.89 48.86 -17.68
N ASP A 345 80.67 48.77 -18.76
CA ASP A 345 80.40 47.85 -19.87
C ASP A 345 80.81 46.42 -19.46
N LEU A 346 79.85 45.67 -18.92
CA LEU A 346 80.04 44.27 -18.58
C LEU A 346 79.91 43.41 -19.85
N SER A 347 80.98 42.69 -20.20
CA SER A 347 80.96 41.68 -21.26
C SER A 347 79.85 40.65 -20.98
N PRO A 348 79.11 40.16 -21.99
CA PRO A 348 78.01 39.20 -21.83
C PRO A 348 78.37 37.95 -21.01
N ASP A 349 79.63 37.52 -21.06
CA ASP A 349 80.11 36.35 -20.32
C ASP A 349 80.21 36.60 -18.81
N VAL A 350 80.60 37.81 -18.39
CA VAL A 350 80.73 38.19 -16.96
C VAL A 350 79.36 38.39 -16.32
N LEU A 351 78.40 38.93 -17.07
CA LEU A 351 76.99 39.01 -16.63
C LEU A 351 76.39 37.63 -16.42
N ARG A 352 76.74 36.67 -17.30
CA ARG A 352 76.26 35.29 -17.19
C ARG A 352 76.81 34.61 -15.93
N GLU A 353 78.09 34.82 -15.64
CA GLU A 353 78.75 34.28 -14.45
C GLU A 353 78.17 34.87 -13.16
N ILE A 354 78.00 36.19 -13.08
CA ILE A 354 77.40 36.86 -11.90
C ILE A 354 75.93 36.41 -11.68
N VAL A 355 75.15 36.24 -12.76
CA VAL A 355 73.77 35.76 -12.65
C VAL A 355 73.72 34.29 -12.23
N ILE A 356 74.63 33.45 -12.75
CA ILE A 356 74.73 32.03 -12.36
C ILE A 356 75.15 31.90 -10.89
N ASP A 357 76.14 32.68 -10.44
CA ASP A 357 76.55 32.69 -9.03
C ASP A 357 75.46 33.22 -8.10
N ALA A 358 74.72 34.26 -8.52
CA ALA A 358 73.57 34.75 -7.76
C ALA A 358 72.43 33.72 -7.70
N ILE A 359 72.18 32.98 -8.79
CA ILE A 359 71.18 31.89 -8.80
C ILE A 359 71.63 30.73 -7.90
N HIS A 360 72.92 30.36 -7.94
CA HIS A 360 73.49 29.32 -7.07
C HIS A 360 73.44 29.71 -5.59
N ALA A 361 73.83 30.94 -5.25
CA ALA A 361 73.74 31.45 -3.88
C ALA A 361 72.29 31.53 -3.39
N ALA A 362 71.34 31.91 -4.25
CA ALA A 362 69.92 31.92 -3.92
C ALA A 362 69.34 30.50 -3.75
N THR A 363 69.80 29.52 -4.53
CA THR A 363 69.37 28.12 -4.38
C THR A 363 69.97 27.47 -3.14
N GLU A 364 71.23 27.75 -2.80
CA GLU A 364 71.87 27.29 -1.55
C GLU A 364 71.20 27.92 -0.30
N ALA A 365 70.91 29.21 -0.30
CA ALA A 365 70.20 29.86 0.80
C ALA A 365 68.77 29.30 1.01
N ASN A 366 68.10 28.87 -0.07
CA ASN A 366 66.77 28.26 0.01
C ASN A 366 66.83 26.79 0.49
N LEU A 367 67.94 26.09 0.24
CA LEU A 367 68.20 24.75 0.78
C LEU A 367 68.51 24.81 2.30
N ASP A 368 69.31 25.78 2.75
CA ASP A 368 69.63 25.96 4.18
C ASP A 368 68.42 26.41 5.01
N HIS A 369 67.46 27.11 4.42
CA HIS A 369 66.21 27.46 5.12
C HIS A 369 65.25 26.27 5.29
N ASN A 370 65.35 25.27 4.40
CA ASN A 370 64.55 24.04 4.48
C ASN A 370 65.18 22.97 5.40
N THR A 371 66.50 22.98 5.63
CA THR A 371 67.17 22.03 6.55
C THR A 371 67.03 22.41 8.02
N LEU A 372 66.78 23.68 8.36
CA LEU A 372 66.52 24.14 9.73
C LEU A 372 65.09 23.89 10.24
N ARG A 373 64.21 23.25 9.44
CA ARG A 373 62.81 22.95 9.78
C ARG A 373 62.42 21.45 9.72
N LEU A 374 63.41 20.56 9.66
CA LEU A 374 63.28 19.15 10.06
C LEU A 374 63.71 19.00 11.51
#